data_AF-A0A9W7FWG8-F1
#
_entry.id   AF-A0A9W7FWG8-F1
#
_cell.length_a   1.000
_cell.length_b   1.000
_cell.length_c   1.000
_cell.angle_alpha   90.00
_cell.angle_beta   90.00
_cell.angle_gamma   90.00
#
_symmetry.space_group_name_H-M   'P 1'
#
loop_
_entity.id
_entity.type
_entity.pdbx_description
1 polymer ?
#
loop_
_entity_poly.entity_id
_entity_poly.type
_entity_poly.pdbx_seq_one_letter_code
_entity_poly.pdbx_strand_id
1 'polypeptide(L)'
;KAARERREQKDHSACFKHFASSNHTHSSFSSLSATSIVTRGTYDPRDLVSSLSSRTSKICSFRNPSGINATAEELYKEGYKQACQQVKSPPPSTAVLRNVPISVKDCIGVRGCLQTGGLAVRTLERHRSPADSALVATLRSEGAIPIVRGNVSQCMMLPESANNVWGESLNPWDKTRTPGGSSGGEGALVAAGCVPLAVGSDVGGSLNLAYFKTDGWFHPCEAALRGLEETVDALRKEGHTVEEVKFPGSGADAYELYVKLAAAEGDMRCFHEGLEGEHYDMEFIPDKQRDHWARKAAEQMKDSEGLPLSVAVMTPLWRDEECLRIMKEVERVMGFEEKPQDYLD
;
A
#
# COMPACT_ATOMS: atom_id res chain seq x y z
N LYS A 1 -8.77 10.33 -18.40
CA LYS A 1 -9.15 9.64 -19.66
C LYS A 1 -8.02 8.72 -20.18
N ALA A 2 -6.95 9.24 -20.81
CA ALA A 2 -5.85 8.43 -21.38
C ALA A 2 -5.23 7.38 -20.45
N ALA A 3 -5.17 7.63 -19.14
CA ALA A 3 -4.79 6.65 -18.12
C ALA A 3 -5.65 5.37 -18.15
N ARG A 4 -6.98 5.56 -18.17
CA ARG A 4 -8.00 4.52 -18.18
C ARG A 4 -8.00 3.78 -19.52
N GLU A 5 -7.92 4.51 -20.64
CA GLU A 5 -7.85 3.89 -21.99
C GLU A 5 -6.65 2.95 -22.16
N ARG A 6 -5.45 3.34 -21.67
CA ARG A 6 -4.27 2.44 -21.69
C ARG A 6 -4.46 1.22 -20.79
N ARG A 7 -5.19 1.38 -19.69
CA ARG A 7 -5.53 0.31 -18.76
C ARG A 7 -6.61 -0.63 -19.35
N GLU A 8 -7.51 -0.13 -20.19
CA GLU A 8 -8.46 -0.94 -20.99
C GLU A 8 -7.73 -1.80 -22.03
N GLN A 9 -6.64 -1.30 -22.61
CA GLN A 9 -5.85 -1.98 -23.64
C GLN A 9 -5.00 -3.15 -23.12
N LYS A 10 -4.88 -3.37 -21.80
CA LYS A 10 -4.14 -4.52 -21.27
C LYS A 10 -4.82 -5.86 -21.61
N ASP A 11 -4.09 -6.71 -22.33
CA ASP A 11 -4.48 -8.09 -22.63
C ASP A 11 -4.04 -9.05 -21.50
N HIS A 12 -5.01 -9.52 -20.73
CA HIS A 12 -4.85 -10.53 -19.69
C HIS A 12 -5.37 -11.92 -20.11
N SER A 13 -5.66 -12.14 -21.40
CA SER A 13 -6.35 -13.35 -21.88
C SER A 13 -5.62 -14.66 -21.54
N ALA A 14 -4.29 -14.67 -21.48
CA ALA A 14 -3.51 -15.84 -21.08
C ALA A 14 -3.81 -16.28 -19.63
N CYS A 15 -3.95 -15.32 -18.71
CA CYS A 15 -4.28 -15.58 -17.31
C CYS A 15 -5.73 -16.09 -17.18
N PHE A 16 -6.68 -15.41 -17.82
CA PHE A 16 -8.10 -15.83 -17.76
C PHE A 16 -8.38 -17.15 -18.48
N LYS A 17 -7.69 -17.45 -19.58
CA LYS A 17 -7.77 -18.75 -20.27
C LYS A 17 -7.27 -19.90 -19.39
N HIS A 18 -6.20 -19.69 -18.62
CA HIS A 18 -5.71 -20.71 -17.69
C HIS A 18 -6.79 -21.07 -16.66
N PHE A 19 -7.36 -20.07 -15.99
CA PHE A 19 -8.47 -20.26 -15.04
C PHE A 19 -9.70 -20.93 -15.67
N ALA A 20 -10.06 -20.57 -16.91
CA ALA A 20 -11.17 -21.21 -17.61
C ALA A 20 -10.89 -22.68 -18.02
N SER A 21 -9.61 -23.08 -18.06
CA SER A 21 -9.17 -24.45 -18.39
C SER A 21 -8.82 -25.32 -17.17
N SER A 22 -8.64 -24.73 -15.99
CA SER A 22 -8.36 -25.46 -14.75
C SER A 22 -9.63 -26.09 -14.20
N ASN A 23 -9.61 -27.41 -13.92
CA ASN A 23 -10.71 -28.12 -13.26
C ASN A 23 -10.91 -27.71 -11.78
N HIS A 24 -10.10 -26.80 -11.25
CA HIS A 24 -10.24 -26.26 -9.91
C HIS A 24 -11.40 -25.26 -9.86
N THR A 25 -12.53 -25.73 -9.32
CA THR A 25 -13.76 -24.95 -9.17
C THR A 25 -13.55 -23.71 -8.31
N HIS A 26 -14.36 -22.67 -8.53
CA HIS A 26 -14.41 -21.46 -7.69
C HIS A 26 -14.51 -21.75 -6.17
N SER A 27 -14.97 -22.94 -5.78
CA SER A 27 -15.06 -23.40 -4.38
C SER A 27 -13.72 -23.76 -3.73
N SER A 28 -12.67 -24.14 -4.46
CA SER A 28 -11.35 -24.46 -3.87
C SER A 28 -10.68 -23.25 -3.20
N PHE A 29 -11.13 -22.03 -3.52
CA PHE A 29 -10.67 -20.77 -2.96
C PHE A 29 -11.83 -19.91 -2.41
N SER A 30 -13.02 -20.48 -2.18
CA SER A 30 -14.14 -19.72 -1.57
C SER A 30 -14.04 -19.65 -0.05
N SER A 31 -13.41 -20.65 0.59
CA SER A 31 -13.11 -20.66 2.02
C SER A 31 -11.63 -20.31 2.25
N LEU A 32 -11.29 -19.03 2.12
CA LEU A 32 -9.95 -18.48 2.42
C LEU A 32 -9.70 -18.41 3.94
N SER A 33 -9.86 -19.55 4.61
CA SER A 33 -9.52 -19.77 6.00
C SER A 33 -8.00 -19.71 6.20
N ALA A 34 -7.56 -18.59 6.75
CA ALA A 34 -6.69 -18.45 7.91
C ALA A 34 -5.35 -19.22 8.04
N THR A 35 -4.83 -19.94 7.04
CA THR A 35 -3.45 -20.50 7.17
C THR A 35 -2.78 -20.91 5.85
N SER A 36 -3.46 -21.59 4.94
CA SER A 36 -2.81 -22.42 3.90
C SER A 36 -2.12 -21.68 2.75
N ILE A 37 -2.41 -20.39 2.53
CA ILE A 37 -1.79 -19.61 1.45
C ILE A 37 -0.42 -19.09 1.85
N VAL A 38 -0.28 -18.57 3.08
CA VAL A 38 1.01 -18.11 3.64
C VAL A 38 1.81 -19.29 4.22
N THR A 39 1.17 -20.39 4.62
CA THR A 39 1.86 -21.59 5.12
C THR A 39 1.78 -22.79 4.16
N ARG A 40 2.84 -22.95 3.35
CA ARG A 40 3.32 -24.24 2.79
C ARG A 40 2.27 -25.13 2.11
N GLY A 41 1.27 -24.54 1.45
CA GLY A 41 0.20 -25.26 0.74
C GLY A 41 0.59 -25.85 -0.62
N THR A 42 0.04 -27.02 -0.94
CA THR A 42 0.32 -27.83 -2.15
C THR A 42 -0.50 -27.39 -3.38
N TYR A 43 -0.48 -26.10 -3.72
CA TYR A 43 -1.25 -25.54 -4.84
C TYR A 43 -0.34 -25.03 -5.98
N ASP A 44 -0.86 -24.99 -7.21
CA ASP A 44 -0.16 -24.37 -8.32
C ASP A 44 -0.28 -22.83 -8.21
N PRO A 45 0.84 -22.07 -8.21
CA PRO A 45 0.77 -20.61 -8.18
C PRO A 45 0.00 -20.02 -9.37
N ARG A 46 -0.03 -20.72 -10.52
CA ARG A 46 -0.71 -20.27 -11.73
C ARG A 46 -2.22 -20.29 -11.55
N ASP A 47 -2.76 -21.31 -10.89
CA ASP A 47 -4.18 -21.42 -10.54
C ASP A 47 -4.58 -20.32 -9.55
N LEU A 48 -3.80 -20.13 -8.47
CA LEU A 48 -4.10 -19.11 -7.46
C LEU A 48 -4.05 -17.70 -8.05
N VAL A 49 -2.99 -17.35 -8.79
CA VAL A 49 -2.89 -16.05 -9.50
C VAL A 49 -4.04 -15.86 -10.47
N SER A 50 -4.44 -16.88 -11.23
CA SER A 50 -5.49 -16.76 -12.24
C SER A 50 -6.89 -16.68 -11.63
N SER A 51 -7.13 -17.38 -10.54
CA SER A 51 -8.36 -17.30 -9.74
C SER A 51 -8.53 -15.91 -9.13
N LEU A 52 -7.50 -15.41 -8.42
CA LEU A 52 -7.53 -14.08 -7.79
C LEU A 52 -7.59 -12.95 -8.83
N SER A 53 -6.86 -13.05 -9.94
CA SER A 53 -6.95 -12.10 -11.05
C SER A 53 -8.37 -12.07 -11.65
N SER A 54 -8.99 -13.24 -11.85
CA SER A 54 -10.36 -13.35 -12.35
C SER A 54 -11.39 -12.77 -11.37
N ARG A 55 -11.19 -12.97 -10.06
CA ARG A 55 -12.04 -12.36 -9.00
C ARG A 55 -11.88 -10.84 -8.96
N THR A 56 -10.63 -10.35 -8.97
CA THR A 56 -10.30 -8.92 -8.97
C THR A 56 -10.89 -8.22 -10.19
N SER A 57 -10.80 -8.84 -11.37
CA SER A 57 -11.41 -8.34 -12.61
C SER A 57 -12.95 -8.25 -12.55
N LYS A 58 -13.62 -9.10 -11.74
CA LYS A 58 -15.08 -9.10 -11.58
C LYS A 58 -15.54 -8.09 -10.52
N ILE A 59 -14.84 -7.99 -9.39
CA ILE A 59 -15.28 -7.18 -8.23
C ILE A 59 -14.70 -5.77 -8.24
N CYS A 60 -13.40 -5.64 -8.53
CA CYS A 60 -12.62 -4.43 -8.21
C CYS A 60 -12.18 -3.62 -9.43
N SER A 61 -12.31 -4.14 -10.65
CA SER A 61 -11.93 -3.41 -11.86
C SER A 61 -12.98 -2.36 -12.24
N PHE A 62 -12.51 -1.16 -12.59
CA PHE A 62 -13.29 -0.07 -13.19
C PHE A 62 -14.11 -0.50 -14.43
N ARG A 63 -13.70 -1.57 -15.13
CA ARG A 63 -14.42 -2.11 -16.30
C ARG A 63 -15.77 -2.73 -15.94
N ASN A 64 -16.02 -3.02 -14.66
CA ASN A 64 -17.34 -3.38 -14.17
C ASN A 64 -18.02 -2.14 -13.57
N PRO A 65 -19.09 -1.58 -14.19
CA PRO A 65 -19.85 -0.46 -13.63
C PRO A 65 -20.52 -0.76 -12.28
N SER A 66 -20.69 -2.05 -11.95
CA SER A 66 -21.19 -2.51 -10.64
C SER A 66 -20.06 -2.89 -9.66
N GLY A 67 -18.80 -2.72 -10.05
CA GLY A 67 -17.62 -3.01 -9.22
C GLY A 67 -17.34 -1.92 -8.18
N ILE A 68 -16.30 -2.13 -7.38
CA ILE A 68 -15.88 -1.20 -6.31
C ILE A 68 -14.67 -0.33 -6.68
N ASN A 69 -14.16 -0.45 -7.91
CA ASN A 69 -13.05 0.36 -8.44
C ASN A 69 -11.82 0.49 -7.49
N ALA A 70 -11.46 -0.59 -6.77
CA ALA A 70 -10.36 -0.60 -5.80
C ALA A 70 -8.95 -0.63 -6.41
N THR A 71 -8.85 -0.53 -7.74
CA THR A 71 -7.63 -0.86 -8.50
C THR A 71 -7.15 0.33 -9.33
N ALA A 72 -5.84 0.59 -9.36
CA ALA A 72 -5.18 1.60 -10.20
C ALA A 72 -4.68 1.00 -11.52
N GLU A 73 -3.92 -0.11 -11.47
CA GLU A 73 -3.36 -0.79 -12.64
C GLU A 73 -3.29 -2.32 -12.42
N GLU A 74 -3.85 -3.09 -13.37
CA GLU A 74 -3.83 -4.56 -13.32
C GLU A 74 -2.50 -5.15 -13.82
N LEU A 75 -1.95 -6.15 -13.12
CA LEU A 75 -0.70 -6.85 -13.45
C LEU A 75 -0.91 -8.36 -13.66
N TYR A 76 -2.14 -8.79 -13.96
CA TYR A 76 -2.50 -10.22 -14.02
C TYR A 76 -1.67 -11.03 -15.03
N LYS A 77 -1.20 -10.39 -16.13
CA LYS A 77 -0.38 -11.05 -17.15
C LYS A 77 1.05 -11.24 -16.66
N GLU A 78 1.57 -10.22 -15.99
CA GLU A 78 2.91 -10.14 -15.43
C GLU A 78 3.04 -11.10 -14.25
N GLY A 79 2.08 -11.08 -13.32
CA GLY A 79 1.98 -12.03 -12.21
C GLY A 79 1.80 -13.47 -12.68
N TYR A 80 0.98 -13.73 -13.72
CA TYR A 80 0.86 -15.08 -14.29
C TYR A 80 2.17 -15.57 -14.93
N LYS A 81 2.93 -14.69 -15.60
CA LYS A 81 4.27 -15.01 -16.10
C LYS A 81 5.24 -15.33 -14.96
N GLN A 82 5.20 -14.56 -13.86
CA GLN A 82 6.01 -14.82 -12.68
C GLN A 82 5.62 -16.14 -12.00
N ALA A 83 4.33 -16.48 -11.89
CA ALA A 83 3.88 -17.79 -11.43
C ALA A 83 4.41 -18.92 -12.33
N CYS A 84 4.34 -18.76 -13.66
CA CYS A 84 4.93 -19.70 -14.61
C CYS A 84 6.46 -19.85 -14.45
N GLN A 85 7.16 -18.80 -14.01
CA GLN A 85 8.59 -18.85 -13.69
C GLN A 85 8.83 -19.58 -12.37
N GLN A 86 8.05 -19.30 -11.32
CA GLN A 86 8.14 -19.97 -10.02
C GLN A 86 7.76 -21.47 -10.08
N VAL A 87 6.98 -21.93 -11.06
CA VAL A 87 6.80 -23.38 -11.31
C VAL A 87 8.08 -24.03 -11.85
N LYS A 88 8.84 -23.33 -12.71
CA LYS A 88 10.08 -23.84 -13.34
C LYS A 88 11.30 -23.71 -12.44
N SER A 89 11.36 -22.62 -11.70
CA SER A 89 12.45 -22.25 -10.80
C SER A 89 11.80 -21.75 -9.50
N PRO A 90 11.37 -22.66 -8.62
CA PRO A 90 10.69 -22.28 -7.40
C PRO A 90 11.60 -21.45 -6.49
N PRO A 91 11.04 -20.54 -5.66
CA PRO A 91 11.81 -19.84 -4.64
C PRO A 91 12.51 -20.82 -3.67
N PRO A 92 13.30 -20.32 -2.71
CA PRO A 92 13.69 -21.10 -1.53
C PRO A 92 12.48 -21.69 -0.79
N SER A 93 12.62 -22.87 -0.18
CA SER A 93 11.60 -23.44 0.71
C SER A 93 11.45 -22.68 2.03
N THR A 94 12.44 -21.85 2.35
CA THR A 94 12.46 -20.87 3.45
C THR A 94 11.75 -19.56 3.10
N ALA A 95 11.44 -19.31 1.83
CA ALA A 95 10.83 -18.06 1.39
C ALA A 95 9.42 -17.92 1.96
N VAL A 96 9.14 -16.78 2.59
CA VAL A 96 7.98 -16.58 3.47
C VAL A 96 6.71 -16.28 2.68
N LEU A 97 6.84 -15.53 1.60
CA LEU A 97 5.75 -15.19 0.67
C LEU A 97 5.79 -16.05 -0.59
N ARG A 98 6.35 -17.26 -0.48
CA ARG A 98 6.49 -18.23 -1.57
C ARG A 98 5.17 -18.38 -2.33
N ASN A 99 5.17 -18.02 -3.62
CA ASN A 99 4.01 -18.09 -4.49
C ASN A 99 2.79 -17.23 -4.09
N VAL A 100 2.90 -16.35 -3.08
CA VAL A 100 1.77 -15.56 -2.56
C VAL A 100 1.47 -14.38 -3.50
N PRO A 101 0.26 -14.27 -4.08
CA PRO A 101 -0.12 -13.11 -4.87
C PRO A 101 -0.41 -11.92 -3.95
N ILE A 102 0.08 -10.74 -4.32
CA ILE A 102 -0.06 -9.52 -3.52
C ILE A 102 -0.58 -8.36 -4.37
N SER A 103 -1.17 -7.37 -3.70
CA SER A 103 -1.33 -6.02 -4.25
C SER A 103 -0.30 -5.06 -3.66
N VAL A 104 0.03 -4.00 -4.42
CA VAL A 104 1.02 -3.00 -4.01
C VAL A 104 0.52 -1.61 -4.42
N LYS A 105 0.40 -0.71 -3.44
CA LYS A 105 -0.19 0.63 -3.56
C LYS A 105 0.42 1.47 -4.68
N ASP A 106 -0.40 2.23 -5.42
CA ASP A 106 0.00 2.96 -6.63
C ASP A 106 1.20 3.91 -6.47
N CYS A 107 1.45 4.45 -5.29
CA CYS A 107 2.64 5.27 -5.01
C CYS A 107 3.94 4.44 -4.93
N ILE A 108 3.93 3.21 -4.44
CA ILE A 108 5.14 2.40 -4.17
C ILE A 108 5.76 1.89 -5.47
N GLY A 109 7.03 2.15 -5.76
CA GLY A 109 7.64 1.80 -7.04
C GLY A 109 7.63 0.30 -7.37
N VAL A 110 7.07 -0.05 -8.55
CA VAL A 110 7.08 -1.41 -9.14
C VAL A 110 7.55 -1.32 -10.59
N ARG A 111 8.52 -2.16 -10.98
CA ARG A 111 9.21 -2.07 -12.27
C ARG A 111 8.25 -2.04 -13.45
N GLY A 112 8.36 -0.99 -14.25
CA GLY A 112 7.58 -0.78 -15.46
C GLY A 112 6.12 -0.40 -15.25
N CYS A 113 5.62 -0.34 -14.00
CA CYS A 113 4.26 0.13 -13.69
C CYS A 113 4.21 1.65 -13.69
N LEU A 114 3.00 2.23 -13.82
CA LEU A 114 2.81 3.65 -13.52
C LEU A 114 2.81 3.87 -12.01
N GLN A 115 3.20 5.08 -11.64
CA GLN A 115 3.36 5.52 -10.26
C GLN A 115 2.72 6.91 -10.14
N THR A 116 1.41 6.95 -9.94
CA THR A 116 0.61 8.16 -10.20
C THR A 116 0.37 9.00 -8.96
N GLY A 117 0.21 8.40 -7.78
CA GLY A 117 -0.21 9.12 -6.57
C GLY A 117 -1.57 9.83 -6.75
N GLY A 118 -2.42 9.34 -7.65
CA GLY A 118 -3.66 10.00 -8.07
C GLY A 118 -3.45 11.30 -8.87
N LEU A 119 -2.22 11.61 -9.31
CA LEU A 119 -1.88 12.83 -10.06
C LEU A 119 -1.94 12.64 -11.58
N ALA A 120 -2.67 13.55 -12.24
CA ALA A 120 -2.79 13.56 -13.69
C ALA A 120 -1.43 13.81 -14.40
N VAL A 121 -0.59 14.69 -13.87
CA VAL A 121 0.70 15.08 -14.47
C VAL A 121 1.65 13.88 -14.60
N ARG A 122 1.93 13.17 -13.50
CA ARG A 122 2.72 11.91 -13.47
C ARG A 122 2.16 10.86 -14.45
N THR A 123 0.85 10.86 -14.67
CA THR A 123 0.19 9.94 -15.59
C THR A 123 0.26 10.35 -17.07
N LEU A 124 0.38 11.65 -17.37
CA LEU A 124 0.54 12.17 -18.73
C LEU A 124 2.00 12.04 -19.19
N GLU A 125 2.94 12.36 -18.31
CA GLU A 125 4.40 12.23 -18.49
C GLU A 125 4.86 10.76 -18.53
N ARG A 126 3.96 9.81 -18.24
CA ARG A 126 4.23 8.36 -18.21
C ARG A 126 5.30 8.01 -17.18
N HIS A 127 5.23 8.62 -16.00
CA HIS A 127 6.13 8.37 -14.89
C HIS A 127 6.02 6.90 -14.45
N ARG A 128 6.95 6.08 -14.96
CA ARG A 128 7.07 4.64 -14.69
C ARG A 128 8.29 4.39 -13.82
N SER A 129 8.20 3.44 -12.89
CA SER A 129 9.34 3.06 -12.05
C SER A 129 10.33 2.25 -12.89
N PRO A 130 11.62 2.65 -13.01
CA PRO A 130 12.60 1.93 -13.86
C PRO A 130 13.00 0.58 -13.26
N ALA A 131 12.93 0.47 -11.94
CA ALA A 131 13.16 -0.72 -11.13
C ALA A 131 11.97 -0.97 -10.18
N ASP A 132 12.01 -2.10 -9.49
CA ASP A 132 11.20 -2.31 -8.28
C ASP A 132 11.84 -1.50 -7.14
N SER A 133 11.02 -0.92 -6.26
CA SER A 133 11.50 -0.36 -4.98
C SER A 133 12.14 -1.45 -4.11
N ALA A 134 13.00 -1.08 -3.15
CA ALA A 134 13.65 -2.03 -2.24
C ALA A 134 12.63 -2.98 -1.56
N LEU A 135 11.49 -2.44 -1.11
CA LEU A 135 10.37 -3.22 -0.59
C LEU A 135 9.86 -4.27 -1.58
N VAL A 136 9.55 -3.87 -2.81
CA VAL A 136 9.02 -4.79 -3.83
C VAL A 136 10.07 -5.81 -4.25
N ALA A 137 11.35 -5.44 -4.29
CA ALA A 137 12.46 -6.36 -4.53
C ALA A 137 12.55 -7.43 -3.42
N THR A 138 12.50 -7.03 -2.15
CA THR A 138 12.52 -7.94 -0.99
C THR A 138 11.31 -8.87 -0.96
N LEU A 139 10.10 -8.35 -1.20
CA LEU A 139 8.89 -9.17 -1.28
C LEU A 139 8.99 -10.19 -2.42
N ARG A 140 9.56 -9.79 -3.58
CA ARG A 140 9.81 -10.70 -4.70
C ARG A 140 10.87 -11.76 -4.39
N SER A 141 11.95 -11.45 -3.65
CA SER A 141 12.95 -12.45 -3.24
C SER A 141 12.35 -13.48 -2.27
N GLU A 142 11.42 -13.03 -1.41
CA GLU A 142 10.59 -13.91 -0.58
C GLU A 142 9.46 -14.62 -1.35
N GLY A 143 9.41 -14.49 -2.68
CA GLY A 143 8.52 -15.24 -3.57
C GLY A 143 7.17 -14.59 -3.87
N ALA A 144 6.90 -13.39 -3.37
CA ALA A 144 5.64 -12.69 -3.60
C ALA A 144 5.42 -12.34 -5.08
N ILE A 145 4.16 -12.36 -5.52
CA ILE A 145 3.74 -12.13 -6.91
C ILE A 145 2.82 -10.90 -6.96
N PRO A 146 3.31 -9.70 -7.30
CA PRO A 146 2.45 -8.54 -7.54
C PRO A 146 1.49 -8.81 -8.71
N ILE A 147 0.17 -8.87 -8.44
CA ILE A 147 -0.87 -9.10 -9.47
C ILE A 147 -1.72 -7.87 -9.77
N VAL A 148 -1.72 -6.87 -8.89
CA VAL A 148 -2.53 -5.65 -9.05
C VAL A 148 -1.97 -4.49 -8.22
N ARG A 149 -2.28 -3.26 -8.65
CA ARG A 149 -1.99 -2.02 -7.93
C ARG A 149 -3.30 -1.49 -7.34
N GLY A 150 -3.37 -1.23 -6.04
CA GLY A 150 -4.54 -0.61 -5.41
C GLY A 150 -4.66 0.87 -5.75
N ASN A 151 -5.91 1.35 -5.81
CA ASN A 151 -6.21 2.77 -5.98
C ASN A 151 -5.87 3.57 -4.71
N VAL A 152 -5.67 4.87 -4.88
CA VAL A 152 -5.13 5.79 -3.86
C VAL A 152 -5.92 7.09 -3.80
N SER A 153 -5.81 7.80 -2.70
CA SER A 153 -6.25 9.20 -2.60
C SER A 153 -5.44 10.11 -3.50
N GLN A 154 -6.02 11.22 -3.94
CA GLN A 154 -5.25 12.25 -4.64
C GLN A 154 -4.12 12.78 -3.75
N CYS A 155 -2.90 12.81 -4.30
CA CYS A 155 -1.65 13.19 -3.61
C CYS A 155 -1.29 12.35 -2.38
N MET A 156 -1.98 11.24 -2.10
CA MET A 156 -1.90 10.48 -0.84
C MET A 156 -2.46 11.20 0.40
N MET A 157 -3.09 12.36 0.24
CA MET A 157 -3.36 13.31 1.34
C MET A 157 -4.84 13.39 1.79
N LEU A 158 -5.69 12.41 1.45
CA LEU A 158 -7.11 12.39 1.84
C LEU A 158 -7.51 11.04 2.46
N PRO A 159 -8.47 11.01 3.41
CA PRO A 159 -8.97 9.78 4.02
C PRO A 159 -9.93 8.99 3.11
N GLU A 160 -10.24 9.47 1.90
CA GLU A 160 -10.99 8.74 0.88
C GLU A 160 -10.12 8.46 -0.35
N SER A 161 -10.11 7.19 -0.79
CA SER A 161 -9.37 6.76 -1.99
C SER A 161 -10.08 7.18 -3.28
N ALA A 162 -10.15 8.49 -3.49
CA ALA A 162 -10.72 9.15 -4.66
C ALA A 162 -9.70 10.06 -5.32
N ASN A 163 -9.60 9.97 -6.66
CA ASN A 163 -8.74 10.83 -7.47
C ASN A 163 -9.24 10.94 -8.92
N ASN A 164 -8.81 11.97 -9.63
CA ASN A 164 -9.24 12.24 -11.00
C ASN A 164 -8.62 11.30 -12.07
N VAL A 165 -7.61 10.51 -11.73
CA VAL A 165 -6.97 9.55 -12.66
C VAL A 165 -7.79 8.27 -12.76
N TRP A 166 -8.03 7.62 -11.62
CA TRP A 166 -8.66 6.30 -11.49
C TRP A 166 -10.12 6.36 -11.04
N GLY A 167 -10.53 7.44 -10.39
CA GLY A 167 -11.86 7.59 -9.80
C GLY A 167 -11.86 7.26 -8.30
N GLU A 168 -13.06 7.17 -7.75
CA GLU A 168 -13.33 6.76 -6.37
C GLU A 168 -13.34 5.23 -6.25
N SER A 169 -12.76 4.72 -5.16
CA SER A 169 -12.96 3.34 -4.70
C SER A 169 -14.06 3.27 -3.65
N LEU A 170 -14.83 2.18 -3.65
CA LEU A 170 -15.98 1.96 -2.77
C LEU A 170 -15.70 0.83 -1.77
N ASN A 171 -16.36 0.86 -0.63
CA ASN A 171 -16.26 -0.20 0.37
C ASN A 171 -16.93 -1.50 -0.13
N PRO A 172 -16.27 -2.68 -0.04
CA PRO A 172 -16.84 -3.95 -0.51
C PRO A 172 -18.06 -4.43 0.29
N TRP A 173 -18.23 -3.98 1.54
CA TRP A 173 -19.37 -4.33 2.40
C TRP A 173 -20.58 -3.43 2.17
N ASP A 174 -20.35 -2.14 1.91
CA ASP A 174 -21.39 -1.14 1.65
C ASP A 174 -20.90 -0.13 0.62
N LYS A 175 -21.37 -0.25 -0.63
CA LYS A 175 -20.94 0.62 -1.75
C LYS A 175 -21.37 2.07 -1.63
N THR A 176 -22.17 2.44 -0.61
CA THR A 176 -22.47 3.84 -0.29
C THR A 176 -21.40 4.50 0.59
N ARG A 177 -20.36 3.76 0.98
CA ARG A 177 -19.29 4.21 1.88
C ARG A 177 -17.91 4.16 1.24
N THR A 178 -17.04 5.04 1.72
CA THR A 178 -15.60 5.00 1.45
C THR A 178 -14.96 3.72 2.04
N PRO A 179 -13.97 3.11 1.36
CA PRO A 179 -13.10 2.08 1.93
C PRO A 179 -11.97 2.68 2.78
N GLY A 180 -11.96 4.00 3.00
CA GLY A 180 -10.87 4.72 3.63
C GLY A 180 -9.81 5.18 2.62
N GLY A 181 -8.66 5.60 3.14
CA GLY A 181 -7.61 6.28 2.40
C GLY A 181 -6.47 6.70 3.32
N SER A 182 -5.26 6.86 2.83
CA SER A 182 -4.91 6.86 1.39
C SER A 182 -4.68 5.50 0.75
N SER A 183 -4.76 4.41 1.51
CA SER A 183 -4.60 3.02 1.05
C SER A 183 -5.93 2.25 0.89
N GLY A 184 -7.07 2.92 0.78
CA GLY A 184 -8.38 2.26 0.75
C GLY A 184 -8.60 1.34 -0.46
N GLY A 185 -7.88 1.53 -1.56
CA GLY A 185 -7.84 0.54 -2.65
C GLY A 185 -7.22 -0.80 -2.22
N GLU A 186 -6.15 -0.76 -1.43
CA GLU A 186 -5.50 -1.95 -0.84
C GLU A 186 -6.44 -2.62 0.18
N GLY A 187 -7.04 -1.84 1.08
CA GLY A 187 -8.01 -2.35 2.06
C GLY A 187 -9.24 -2.99 1.40
N ALA A 188 -9.79 -2.35 0.37
CA ALA A 188 -10.92 -2.88 -0.40
C ALA A 188 -10.55 -4.16 -1.18
N LEU A 189 -9.32 -4.28 -1.69
CA LEU A 189 -8.83 -5.49 -2.36
C LEU A 189 -8.73 -6.69 -1.39
N VAL A 190 -8.21 -6.47 -0.18
CA VAL A 190 -8.15 -7.52 0.87
C VAL A 190 -9.55 -7.88 1.36
N ALA A 191 -10.38 -6.90 1.71
CA ALA A 191 -11.73 -7.12 2.21
C ALA A 191 -12.66 -7.78 1.17
N ALA A 192 -12.46 -7.51 -0.13
CA ALA A 192 -13.14 -8.22 -1.21
C ALA A 192 -12.60 -9.66 -1.46
N GLY A 193 -11.56 -10.09 -0.75
CA GLY A 193 -10.85 -11.36 -0.97
C GLY A 193 -10.20 -11.45 -2.35
N CYS A 194 -9.80 -10.32 -2.93
CA CYS A 194 -9.15 -10.24 -4.25
C CYS A 194 -7.64 -10.51 -4.18
N VAL A 195 -7.03 -10.23 -3.02
CA VAL A 195 -5.68 -10.68 -2.64
C VAL A 195 -5.71 -11.19 -1.19
N PRO A 196 -4.82 -12.13 -0.81
CA PRO A 196 -4.62 -12.52 0.59
C PRO A 196 -3.84 -11.47 1.39
N LEU A 197 -3.03 -10.66 0.71
CA LEU A 197 -2.06 -9.74 1.29
C LEU A 197 -1.96 -8.47 0.44
N ALA A 198 -1.96 -7.32 1.10
CA ALA A 198 -1.75 -6.03 0.44
C ALA A 198 -0.62 -5.25 1.11
N VAL A 199 0.08 -4.45 0.29
CA VAL A 199 1.19 -3.60 0.70
C VAL A 199 0.79 -2.15 0.49
N GLY A 200 0.57 -1.46 1.60
CA GLY A 200 0.20 -0.05 1.64
C GLY A 200 1.32 0.83 2.18
N SER A 201 0.95 2.05 2.54
CA SER A 201 1.81 2.99 3.26
C SER A 201 0.97 3.84 4.20
N ASP A 202 1.55 4.22 5.34
CA ASP A 202 0.89 5.03 6.36
C ASP A 202 1.74 6.21 6.82
N VAL A 203 1.20 7.42 6.67
CA VAL A 203 1.80 8.71 7.09
C VAL A 203 1.00 9.44 8.17
N GLY A 204 -0.25 9.03 8.40
CA GLY A 204 -1.20 9.82 9.19
C GLY A 204 -2.58 9.17 9.32
N GLY A 205 -2.61 7.83 9.39
CA GLY A 205 -3.82 7.02 9.42
C GLY A 205 -4.29 6.53 8.03
N SER A 206 -3.36 6.39 7.08
CA SER A 206 -3.65 5.98 5.70
C SER A 206 -3.90 4.48 5.51
N LEU A 207 -3.65 3.65 6.52
CA LEU A 207 -4.04 2.24 6.61
C LEU A 207 -4.91 1.98 7.84
N ASN A 208 -4.53 2.56 8.99
CA ASN A 208 -5.30 2.48 10.22
C ASN A 208 -5.89 3.83 10.57
N LEU A 209 -7.22 3.96 10.48
CA LEU A 209 -7.95 5.15 10.94
C LEU A 209 -7.91 5.23 12.48
N ALA A 210 -6.89 5.91 13.00
CA ALA A 210 -6.81 6.32 14.39
C ALA A 210 -7.38 7.74 14.58
N TYR A 211 -7.69 8.11 15.82
CA TYR A 211 -8.22 9.45 16.14
C TYR A 211 -7.33 10.18 17.14
N PHE A 212 -7.40 11.51 17.13
CA PHE A 212 -6.81 12.38 18.15
C PHE A 212 -7.83 13.47 18.50
N LYS A 213 -7.88 13.90 19.77
CA LYS A 213 -8.79 14.99 20.20
C LYS A 213 -8.22 16.38 19.94
N THR A 214 -6.91 16.52 19.84
CA THR A 214 -6.23 17.77 19.48
C THR A 214 -4.80 17.47 19.04
N ASP A 215 -4.27 18.25 18.10
CA ASP A 215 -2.84 18.26 17.75
C ASP A 215 -2.01 19.18 18.67
N GLY A 216 -2.67 19.85 19.62
CA GLY A 216 -2.07 20.81 20.55
C GLY A 216 -2.00 22.25 20.03
N TRP A 217 -2.25 22.51 18.73
CA TRP A 217 -2.18 23.87 18.16
C TRP A 217 -3.55 24.35 17.72
N PHE A 218 -4.31 23.49 17.03
CA PHE A 218 -5.67 23.75 16.65
C PHE A 218 -6.61 23.11 17.67
N HIS A 219 -7.38 23.95 18.35
CA HIS A 219 -8.45 23.51 19.23
C HIS A 219 -9.68 23.24 18.35
N PRO A 220 -10.11 21.97 18.17
CA PRO A 220 -11.33 21.69 17.44
C PRO A 220 -12.54 22.26 18.18
N CYS A 221 -13.60 22.56 17.43
CA CYS A 221 -14.83 23.03 18.05
C CYS A 221 -15.56 21.88 18.78
N GLU A 222 -16.32 22.23 19.81
CA GLU A 222 -17.13 21.29 20.62
C GLU A 222 -18.03 20.36 19.77
N ALA A 223 -18.49 20.82 18.60
CA ALA A 223 -19.28 20.01 17.69
C ALA A 223 -18.45 18.90 17.01
N ALA A 224 -17.19 19.17 16.67
CA ALA A 224 -16.28 18.19 16.09
C ALA A 224 -15.80 17.19 17.15
N LEU A 225 -15.48 17.67 18.37
CA LEU A 225 -15.15 16.81 19.51
C LEU A 225 -16.30 15.85 19.84
N ARG A 226 -17.54 16.37 19.95
CA ARG A 226 -18.71 15.53 20.22
C ARG A 226 -18.95 14.51 19.09
N GLY A 227 -18.89 14.93 17.82
CA GLY A 227 -19.07 14.00 16.70
C GLY A 227 -17.99 12.91 16.64
N LEU A 228 -16.76 13.24 17.04
CA LEU A 228 -15.68 12.28 17.22
C LEU A 228 -15.97 11.30 18.37
N GLU A 229 -16.35 11.79 19.54
CA GLU A 229 -16.67 10.94 20.72
C GLU A 229 -17.87 10.03 20.46
N GLU A 230 -18.95 10.54 19.85
CA GLU A 230 -20.11 9.75 19.40
C GLU A 230 -19.70 8.64 18.41
N THR A 231 -18.74 8.93 17.51
CA THR A 231 -18.20 7.94 16.55
C THR A 231 -17.34 6.87 17.24
N VAL A 232 -16.46 7.28 18.16
CA VAL A 232 -15.60 6.38 18.93
C VAL A 232 -16.45 5.43 19.80
N ASP A 233 -17.48 5.94 20.46
CA ASP A 233 -18.39 5.14 21.28
C ASP A 233 -19.24 4.19 20.44
N ALA A 234 -19.72 4.62 19.27
CA ALA A 234 -20.43 3.75 18.32
C ALA A 234 -19.54 2.60 17.84
N LEU A 235 -18.29 2.88 17.45
CA LEU A 235 -17.34 1.87 16.99
C LEU A 235 -16.96 0.89 18.10
N ARG A 236 -16.69 1.37 19.32
CA ARG A 236 -16.42 0.50 20.48
C ARG A 236 -17.62 -0.39 20.83
N LYS A 237 -18.84 0.12 20.68
CA LYS A 237 -20.09 -0.64 20.90
C LYS A 237 -20.31 -1.76 19.87
N GLU A 238 -19.81 -1.59 18.65
CA GLU A 238 -19.76 -2.66 17.63
C GLU A 238 -18.63 -3.67 17.85
N GLY A 239 -17.74 -3.44 18.83
CA GLY A 239 -16.62 -4.32 19.16
C GLY A 239 -15.32 -3.98 18.44
N HIS A 240 -15.23 -2.85 17.74
CA HIS A 240 -13.98 -2.40 17.12
C HIS A 240 -13.01 -1.88 18.18
N THR A 241 -11.71 -2.15 18.00
CA THR A 241 -10.66 -1.53 18.81
C THR A 241 -10.40 -0.11 18.29
N VAL A 242 -10.52 0.89 19.17
CA VAL A 242 -10.40 2.31 18.80
C VAL A 242 -9.50 3.03 19.80
N GLU A 243 -8.27 3.29 19.38
CA GLU A 243 -7.21 3.91 20.18
C GLU A 243 -7.05 5.41 19.87
N GLU A 244 -6.79 6.20 20.92
CA GLU A 244 -6.52 7.63 20.80
C GLU A 244 -5.01 7.86 20.62
N VAL A 245 -4.62 8.44 19.49
CA VAL A 245 -3.26 8.91 19.25
C VAL A 245 -3.06 10.22 20.00
N LYS A 246 -2.08 10.22 20.90
CA LYS A 246 -1.57 11.46 21.50
C LYS A 246 -0.59 12.09 20.53
N PHE A 247 -0.93 13.26 20.00
CA PHE A 247 -0.03 14.01 19.14
C PHE A 247 1.21 14.46 19.92
N PRO A 248 2.40 14.54 19.30
CA PRO A 248 3.60 15.04 19.95
C PRO A 248 3.41 16.48 20.45
N GLY A 249 3.90 16.78 21.66
CA GLY A 249 3.64 18.05 22.34
C GLY A 249 4.28 19.29 21.71
N SER A 250 5.16 19.13 20.72
CA SER A 250 5.79 20.24 19.99
C SER A 250 5.72 20.06 18.48
N GLY A 251 5.79 21.18 17.75
CA GLY A 251 5.93 21.19 16.30
C GLY A 251 7.22 20.57 15.79
N ALA A 252 8.30 20.64 16.58
CA ALA A 252 9.56 20.01 16.21
C ALA A 252 9.40 18.49 16.08
N ASP A 253 8.59 17.89 16.97
CA ASP A 253 8.39 16.44 17.07
C ASP A 253 7.29 15.97 16.11
N ALA A 254 6.22 16.75 15.96
CA ALA A 254 5.15 16.47 14.99
C ALA A 254 5.64 16.53 13.53
N TYR A 255 6.49 17.52 13.21
CA TYR A 255 7.13 17.62 11.89
C TYR A 255 8.15 16.50 11.67
N GLU A 256 8.92 16.15 12.69
CA GLU A 256 9.88 15.05 12.62
C GLU A 256 9.19 13.70 12.43
N LEU A 257 8.07 13.45 13.13
CA LEU A 257 7.21 12.29 12.92
C LEU A 257 6.65 12.27 11.49
N TYR A 258 6.14 13.39 10.99
CA TYR A 258 5.65 13.52 9.62
C TYR A 258 6.73 13.22 8.58
N VAL A 259 7.93 13.80 8.73
CA VAL A 259 9.08 13.54 7.84
C VAL A 259 9.46 12.07 7.89
N LYS A 260 9.66 11.49 9.09
CA LYS A 260 10.00 10.06 9.28
C LYS A 260 8.98 9.12 8.62
N LEU A 261 7.69 9.47 8.66
CA LEU A 261 6.63 8.67 8.06
C LEU A 261 6.48 8.87 6.54
N ALA A 262 6.51 10.11 6.04
CA ALA A 262 6.41 10.39 4.60
C ALA A 262 7.61 9.84 3.80
N ALA A 263 8.78 9.82 4.43
CA ALA A 263 10.03 9.30 3.91
C ALA A 263 9.97 7.80 3.52
N ALA A 264 9.07 7.04 4.14
CA ALA A 264 8.96 5.60 3.98
C ALA A 264 8.47 5.08 2.62
N GLU A 265 7.73 5.89 1.86
CA GLU A 265 6.87 5.37 0.79
C GLU A 265 7.60 4.89 -0.48
N GLY A 266 8.91 5.09 -0.57
CA GLY A 266 9.74 4.57 -1.66
C GLY A 266 9.50 5.19 -3.05
N ASP A 267 8.61 6.18 -3.15
CA ASP A 267 8.52 7.11 -4.28
C ASP A 267 8.78 8.55 -3.83
N MET A 268 10.02 8.78 -3.45
CA MET A 268 10.51 10.13 -3.28
C MET A 268 10.76 10.86 -4.61
N ARG A 269 10.44 10.36 -5.83
CA ARG A 269 11.19 10.80 -7.04
C ARG A 269 11.23 12.30 -7.36
N CYS A 270 10.22 13.08 -7.00
CA CYS A 270 10.26 14.55 -7.10
C CYS A 270 11.21 15.24 -6.09
N PHE A 271 11.61 14.54 -5.03
CA PHE A 271 12.74 14.82 -4.15
C PHE A 271 14.01 14.05 -4.58
N HIS A 272 13.89 12.80 -5.04
CA HIS A 272 15.01 11.92 -5.40
C HIS A 272 15.77 12.45 -6.62
N GLU A 273 15.11 12.99 -7.65
CA GLU A 273 15.78 13.70 -8.75
C GLU A 273 16.50 14.98 -8.29
N GLY A 274 16.34 15.41 -7.03
CA GLY A 274 17.13 16.46 -6.37
C GLY A 274 17.95 15.98 -5.14
N LEU A 275 18.07 14.66 -4.90
CA LEU A 275 18.78 14.07 -3.75
C LEU A 275 19.56 12.78 -4.11
N GLU A 276 19.44 12.26 -5.34
CA GLU A 276 20.14 11.06 -5.79
C GLU A 276 21.61 11.40 -6.14
N GLY A 277 22.44 11.50 -5.10
CA GLY A 277 23.84 11.91 -5.18
C GLY A 277 24.12 13.34 -4.68
N GLU A 278 23.10 14.07 -4.23
CA GLU A 278 23.27 15.37 -3.58
C GLU A 278 22.79 15.32 -2.13
N HIS A 279 23.55 15.93 -1.23
CA HIS A 279 23.08 16.23 0.12
C HIS A 279 21.85 17.14 0.05
N TYR A 280 21.04 17.20 1.12
CA TYR A 280 19.99 18.22 1.23
C TYR A 280 20.65 19.60 1.43
N ASP A 281 21.11 20.17 0.32
CA ASP A 281 21.89 21.40 0.33
C ASP A 281 20.94 22.60 0.39
N MET A 282 21.00 23.27 1.53
CA MET A 282 20.28 24.50 1.81
C MET A 282 20.56 25.59 0.76
N GLU A 283 21.69 25.53 0.04
CA GLU A 283 22.04 26.50 -1.00
C GLU A 283 21.04 26.51 -2.18
N PHE A 284 20.41 25.39 -2.53
CA PHE A 284 19.39 25.35 -3.58
C PHE A 284 18.02 25.91 -3.16
N ILE A 285 17.76 25.96 -1.85
CA ILE A 285 16.54 26.57 -1.31
C ILE A 285 16.72 28.10 -1.35
N PRO A 286 15.77 28.89 -1.88
CA PRO A 286 15.84 30.36 -1.82
C PRO A 286 15.96 30.86 -0.37
N ASP A 287 16.76 31.88 -0.09
CA ASP A 287 17.02 32.38 1.28
C ASP A 287 15.76 32.60 2.14
N LYS A 288 14.67 33.04 1.52
CA LYS A 288 13.34 33.24 2.14
C LYS A 288 12.59 31.96 2.54
N GLN A 289 13.04 30.80 2.07
CA GLN A 289 12.57 29.44 2.39
C GLN A 289 13.62 28.66 3.23
N ARG A 290 14.79 29.27 3.40
CA ARG A 290 15.78 29.28 4.51
C ARG A 290 15.42 28.93 5.95
N ASP A 291 14.20 28.51 6.27
CA ASP A 291 13.67 28.56 7.63
C ASP A 291 14.22 27.47 8.57
N HIS A 292 13.73 27.45 9.81
CA HIS A 292 14.14 26.46 10.82
C HIS A 292 13.77 25.02 10.42
N TRP A 293 12.65 24.82 9.70
CA TRP A 293 12.20 23.51 9.25
C TRP A 293 13.10 22.95 8.17
N ALA A 294 13.43 23.77 7.16
CA ALA A 294 14.36 23.38 6.11
C ALA A 294 15.73 22.99 6.69
N ARG A 295 16.23 23.72 7.70
CA ARG A 295 17.50 23.39 8.38
C ARG A 295 17.43 22.10 9.19
N LYS A 296 16.36 21.89 9.98
CA LYS A 296 16.17 20.63 10.73
C LYS A 296 16.04 19.45 9.76
N ALA A 297 15.34 19.62 8.64
CA ALA A 297 15.24 18.61 7.58
C ALA A 297 16.62 18.27 6.98
N ALA A 298 17.44 19.29 6.65
CA ALA A 298 18.79 19.11 6.13
C ALA A 298 19.71 18.32 7.07
N GLU A 299 19.65 18.64 8.36
CA GLU A 299 20.42 17.98 9.42
C GLU A 299 20.01 16.52 9.62
N GLN A 300 18.70 16.24 9.62
CA GLN A 300 18.16 14.89 9.85
C GLN A 300 18.28 13.95 8.63
N MET A 301 18.43 14.50 7.42
CA MET A 301 18.71 13.74 6.17
C MET A 301 20.20 13.66 5.83
N LYS A 302 21.07 14.15 6.71
CA LYS A 302 22.51 14.06 6.50
C LYS A 302 22.97 12.60 6.59
N ASP A 303 23.76 12.18 5.62
CA ASP A 303 24.36 10.84 5.52
C ASP A 303 23.35 9.67 5.38
N SER A 304 22.07 9.94 5.07
CA SER A 304 21.10 8.88 4.77
C SER A 304 21.27 8.32 3.34
N GLU A 305 21.65 7.05 3.21
CA GLU A 305 21.72 6.35 1.90
C GLU A 305 20.33 6.01 1.29
N GLY A 306 19.28 6.28 2.05
CA GLY A 306 17.89 5.98 1.74
C GLY A 306 17.03 6.19 2.98
N LEU A 307 15.72 6.25 2.80
CA LEU A 307 14.79 6.62 3.85
C LEU A 307 14.14 5.40 4.55
N PRO A 308 13.79 5.52 5.84
CA PRO A 308 13.35 4.39 6.66
C PRO A 308 12.02 3.80 6.17
N LEU A 309 12.06 2.53 5.76
CA LEU A 309 10.94 1.81 5.15
C LEU A 309 9.85 1.45 6.18
N SER A 310 8.78 2.25 6.25
CA SER A 310 7.49 1.84 6.83
C SER A 310 6.81 0.83 5.92
N VAL A 311 7.12 -0.44 6.13
CA VAL A 311 6.39 -1.54 5.52
C VAL A 311 5.11 -1.75 6.32
N ALA A 312 3.96 -1.57 5.67
CA ALA A 312 2.67 -1.74 6.32
C ALA A 312 1.82 -2.76 5.55
N VAL A 313 1.52 -3.86 6.24
CA VAL A 313 0.94 -5.09 5.69
C VAL A 313 -0.52 -5.19 6.11
N MET A 314 -1.40 -5.54 5.17
CA MET A 314 -2.82 -5.79 5.46
C MET A 314 -3.22 -7.24 5.20
N THR A 315 -3.95 -7.82 6.14
CA THR A 315 -4.65 -9.11 6.03
C THR A 315 -6.13 -8.93 6.42
N PRO A 316 -7.01 -9.92 6.19
CA PRO A 316 -8.35 -9.91 6.76
C PRO A 316 -8.32 -9.84 8.30
N LEU A 317 -9.36 -9.25 8.91
CA LEU A 317 -9.45 -8.97 10.37
C LEU A 317 -9.17 -10.17 11.29
N TRP A 318 -9.44 -11.40 10.83
CA TRP A 318 -9.23 -12.64 11.58
C TRP A 318 -7.83 -13.26 11.37
N ARG A 319 -6.84 -12.46 10.95
CA ARG A 319 -5.48 -12.91 10.60
C ARG A 319 -4.38 -11.91 11.00
N ASP A 320 -4.59 -11.12 12.04
CA ASP A 320 -3.59 -10.24 12.64
C ASP A 320 -2.23 -10.95 12.92
N GLU A 321 -2.25 -12.20 13.36
CA GLU A 321 -1.03 -13.04 13.50
C GLU A 321 -0.26 -13.22 12.17
N GLU A 322 -0.93 -13.26 11.01
CA GLU A 322 -0.25 -13.32 9.70
C GLU A 322 0.43 -11.99 9.38
N CYS A 323 -0.18 -10.84 9.71
CA CYS A 323 0.50 -9.53 9.62
C CYS A 323 1.75 -9.50 10.49
N LEU A 324 1.64 -9.84 11.78
CA LEU A 324 2.78 -9.84 12.71
C LEU A 324 3.90 -10.77 12.24
N ARG A 325 3.56 -11.96 11.72
CA ARG A 325 4.54 -12.89 11.17
C ARG A 325 5.22 -12.35 9.91
N ILE A 326 4.46 -11.81 8.97
CA ILE A 326 5.03 -11.28 7.72
C ILE A 326 5.91 -10.06 8.02
N MET A 327 5.49 -9.19 8.95
CA MET A 327 6.32 -8.10 9.45
C MET A 327 7.62 -8.61 10.09
N LYS A 328 7.58 -9.63 10.95
CA LYS A 328 8.79 -10.22 11.58
C LYS A 328 9.74 -10.85 10.56
N GLU A 329 9.21 -11.38 9.47
CA GLU A 329 10.00 -11.98 8.40
C GLU A 329 10.57 -10.92 7.44
N VAL A 330 9.82 -9.86 7.13
CA VAL A 330 10.36 -8.66 6.48
C VAL A 330 11.47 -8.05 7.33
N GLU A 331 11.29 -7.95 8.65
CA GLU A 331 12.32 -7.49 9.58
C GLU A 331 13.60 -8.34 9.47
N ARG A 332 13.46 -9.67 9.52
CA ARG A 332 14.58 -10.62 9.42
C ARG A 332 15.31 -10.55 8.07
N VAL A 333 14.60 -10.31 6.97
CA VAL A 333 15.19 -10.30 5.62
C VAL A 333 15.80 -8.94 5.27
N MET A 334 15.18 -7.84 5.70
CA MET A 334 15.73 -6.49 5.54
C MET A 334 16.93 -6.24 6.47
N GLY A 335 17.00 -6.93 7.61
CA GLY A 335 18.09 -6.77 8.57
C GLY A 335 18.08 -5.41 9.26
N PHE A 336 16.90 -4.97 9.73
CA PHE A 336 16.78 -3.72 10.47
C PHE A 336 17.75 -3.73 11.67
N GLU A 337 18.58 -2.69 11.78
CA GLU A 337 19.39 -2.47 12.97
C GLU A 337 18.49 -2.19 14.17
N GLU A 338 18.93 -2.60 15.36
CA GLU A 338 18.22 -2.23 16.60
C GLU A 338 18.19 -0.70 16.73
N LYS A 339 17.10 -0.17 17.30
CA LYS A 339 17.07 1.25 17.68
C LYS A 339 18.29 1.53 18.57
N PRO A 340 19.03 2.64 18.32
CA PRO A 340 19.97 3.16 19.30
C PRO A 340 19.30 3.24 20.67
N GLN A 341 20.06 2.92 21.73
CA GLN A 341 19.52 2.81 23.09
C GLN A 341 18.74 4.07 23.53
N ASP A 342 19.15 5.22 22.98
CA ASP A 342 18.72 6.57 23.33
C ASP A 342 17.79 7.21 22.26
N TYR A 343 17.10 6.41 21.44
CA TYR A 343 16.31 6.88 20.27
C TYR A 343 15.13 7.85 20.59
N LEU A 344 14.84 8.13 21.88
CA LEU A 344 13.78 9.03 22.33
C LEU A 344 14.21 10.01 23.45
N ASP A 345 15.51 10.08 23.75
CA ASP A 345 16.10 10.96 24.78
C ASP A 345 16.70 12.25 24.17
#